data_AF-A0A9E5YQP0-F1
#
_entry.id   AF-A0A9E5YQP0-F1
#
_cell.length_a   1.000
_cell.length_b   1.000
_cell.length_c   1.000
_cell.angle_alpha   90.00
_cell.angle_beta   90.00
_cell.angle_gamma   90.00
#
_symmetry.space_group_name_H-M   'P 1'
#
loop_
_entity.id
_entity.type
_entity.pdbx_description
1 polymer ?
#
loop_
_entity_poly.entity_id
_entity_poly.type
_entity_poly.pdbx_seq_one_letter_code
_entity_poly.pdbx_strand_id
1 'polypeptide(L)'
;MPEKYKGIPKLYDNILSLSEGDWTFYEWLDLKSDLQVGQICCAPAWYEKKKRWFFTTAFYDRINEAKSTWSAKEYSSERSKNKNTDMNVNRYFGLESDENLISTPGKYRPVLLLKYYETDWWSKTYPNNSWLCFPIFSYKKSRHNQEYVLEDMKLNNPDRFYLPPQYNPELPGLNEESSVLLHSIQFIEKTYLYPLECCLDNKEYKHFKISEKALKLVFFHFIKNTNILNIFLDRKEKENHEENNEYELFKMYIEDLLKEYD
;
A
#
# COMPACT_ATOMS: atom_id res chain seq x y z
N MET A 1 -12.80 -7.50 -27.04
CA MET A 1 -12.50 -6.99 -25.68
C MET A 1 -11.78 -5.66 -25.84
N PRO A 2 -12.07 -4.60 -25.07
CA PRO A 2 -11.38 -3.33 -25.26
C PRO A 2 -9.89 -3.49 -24.91
N GLU A 3 -9.01 -2.81 -25.65
CA GLU A 3 -7.53 -2.74 -25.50
C GLU A 3 -7.06 -2.13 -24.15
N LYS A 4 -7.78 -2.38 -23.06
CA LYS A 4 -7.60 -1.68 -21.78
C LYS A 4 -6.78 -2.45 -20.76
N TYR A 5 -6.59 -3.75 -20.93
CA TYR A 5 -6.09 -4.62 -19.86
C TYR A 5 -4.72 -5.19 -20.22
N LYS A 6 -3.83 -5.23 -19.23
CA LYS A 6 -2.48 -5.79 -19.37
C LYS A 6 -2.29 -7.17 -18.74
N GLY A 7 -3.33 -7.72 -18.14
CA GLY A 7 -3.39 -9.06 -17.56
C GLY A 7 -4.78 -9.67 -17.74
N ILE A 8 -5.09 -10.71 -16.94
CA ILE A 8 -6.35 -11.46 -17.00
C ILE A 8 -7.07 -11.36 -15.64
N PRO A 9 -7.88 -10.31 -15.41
CA PRO A 9 -8.32 -9.97 -14.05
C PRO A 9 -9.20 -11.01 -13.35
N LYS A 10 -9.99 -11.76 -14.13
CA LYS A 10 -10.84 -12.83 -13.60
C LYS A 10 -10.06 -14.04 -13.08
N LEU A 11 -8.76 -14.13 -13.37
CA LEU A 11 -7.97 -15.33 -13.04
C LEU A 11 -7.92 -15.58 -11.53
N TYR A 12 -7.72 -14.52 -10.75
CA TYR A 12 -7.64 -14.62 -9.29
C TYR A 12 -8.99 -15.07 -8.72
N ASP A 13 -10.09 -14.48 -9.20
CA ASP A 13 -11.45 -14.90 -8.80
C ASP A 13 -11.70 -16.37 -9.16
N ASN A 14 -11.37 -16.80 -10.39
CA ASN A 14 -11.53 -18.18 -10.84
C ASN A 14 -10.77 -19.17 -9.96
N ILE A 15 -9.50 -18.88 -9.63
CA ILE A 15 -8.69 -19.78 -8.80
C ILE A 15 -9.21 -19.81 -7.37
N LEU A 16 -9.60 -18.66 -6.80
CA LEU A 16 -10.21 -18.61 -5.48
C LEU A 16 -11.52 -19.41 -5.43
N SER A 17 -12.31 -19.38 -6.51
CA SER A 17 -13.58 -20.12 -6.63
C SER A 17 -13.38 -21.64 -6.69
N LEU A 18 -12.28 -22.10 -7.28
CA LEU A 18 -11.94 -23.54 -7.34
C LEU A 18 -11.61 -24.13 -5.96
N SER A 19 -11.27 -23.27 -4.99
CA SER A 19 -10.72 -23.65 -3.67
C SER A 19 -11.77 -23.70 -2.52
N GLU A 20 -13.01 -24.13 -2.80
CA GLU A 20 -14.14 -24.28 -1.84
C GLU A 20 -15.17 -23.11 -1.80
N GLY A 21 -15.91 -22.88 -2.89
CA GLY A 21 -17.14 -22.06 -2.92
C GLY A 21 -17.06 -20.84 -3.85
N ASP A 22 -18.12 -20.02 -3.91
CA ASP A 22 -18.14 -18.76 -4.67
C ASP A 22 -17.35 -17.66 -3.92
N TRP A 23 -16.01 -17.69 -4.04
CA TRP A 23 -15.14 -16.68 -3.46
C TRP A 23 -14.73 -15.64 -4.49
N THR A 24 -14.73 -14.37 -4.06
CA THR A 24 -14.21 -13.25 -4.85
C THR A 24 -12.96 -12.66 -4.21
N PHE A 25 -12.11 -12.04 -5.02
CA PHE A 25 -10.91 -11.35 -4.52
C PHE A 25 -11.28 -10.11 -3.70
N TYR A 26 -12.38 -9.43 -4.06
CA TYR A 26 -12.93 -8.27 -3.35
C TYR A 26 -14.31 -8.57 -2.77
N GLU A 27 -14.60 -7.97 -1.61
CA GLU A 27 -15.84 -8.14 -0.88
C GLU A 27 -16.42 -6.78 -0.46
N TRP A 28 -17.73 -6.62 -0.56
CA TRP A 28 -18.43 -5.44 -0.06
C TRP A 28 -18.35 -5.42 1.47
N LEU A 29 -18.20 -4.23 2.05
CA LEU A 29 -18.28 -4.01 3.48
C LEU A 29 -19.63 -3.39 3.85
N ASP A 30 -20.19 -3.85 4.97
CA ASP A 30 -21.36 -3.21 5.54
C ASP A 30 -21.02 -1.80 6.07
N LEU A 31 -21.86 -0.83 5.69
CA LEU A 31 -21.72 0.62 5.91
C LEU A 31 -21.56 1.05 7.39
N LYS A 32 -21.77 0.14 8.34
CA LYS A 32 -21.74 0.43 9.79
C LYS A 32 -20.40 0.12 10.47
N SER A 33 -19.40 -0.36 9.72
CA SER A 33 -18.15 -0.82 10.32
C SER A 33 -17.10 0.30 10.47
N ASP A 34 -16.43 0.30 11.62
CA ASP A 34 -15.10 0.92 11.75
C ASP A 34 -14.16 0.36 10.67
N LEU A 35 -13.08 1.11 10.38
CA LEU A 35 -12.06 0.66 9.43
C LEU A 35 -11.56 -0.75 9.77
N GLN A 36 -11.49 -1.61 8.74
CA GLN A 36 -11.13 -3.02 8.90
C GLN A 36 -9.82 -3.37 8.21
N VAL A 37 -9.13 -4.40 8.71
CA VAL A 37 -8.01 -5.02 8.02
C VAL A 37 -8.47 -5.56 6.66
N GLY A 38 -7.66 -5.37 5.62
CA GLY A 38 -7.98 -5.70 4.24
C GLY A 38 -8.78 -4.63 3.49
N GLN A 39 -9.33 -3.63 4.19
CA GLN A 39 -10.08 -2.54 3.57
C GLN A 39 -9.19 -1.69 2.67
N ILE A 40 -9.77 -1.20 1.57
CA ILE A 40 -9.09 -0.25 0.69
C ILE A 40 -9.66 1.16 0.90
N CYS A 41 -8.77 2.10 1.23
CA CYS A 41 -9.08 3.50 1.52
C CYS A 41 -8.26 4.43 0.64
N CYS A 42 -8.60 5.71 0.55
CA CYS A 42 -7.74 6.74 -0.01
C CYS A 42 -6.92 7.42 1.10
N ALA A 43 -5.61 7.56 0.89
CA ALA A 43 -4.71 8.16 1.88
C ALA A 43 -3.47 8.79 1.21
N PRO A 44 -2.74 9.69 1.90
CA PRO A 44 -1.45 10.16 1.41
C PRO A 44 -0.43 9.02 1.38
N ALA A 45 0.22 8.84 0.24
CA ALA A 45 1.40 7.98 0.09
C ALA A 45 2.63 8.85 -0.14
N TRP A 46 3.61 8.77 0.77
CA TRP A 46 4.83 9.57 0.72
C TRP A 46 5.93 8.87 -0.08
N TYR A 47 6.77 9.62 -0.80
CA TYR A 47 7.86 9.05 -1.60
C TYR A 47 9.21 9.32 -0.96
N GLU A 48 9.89 8.28 -0.48
CA GLU A 48 11.18 8.39 0.21
C GLU A 48 12.31 8.95 -0.68
N LYS A 49 12.30 8.60 -1.98
CA LYS A 49 13.40 8.88 -2.92
C LYS A 49 13.28 10.21 -3.68
N LYS A 50 12.32 11.05 -3.35
CA LYS A 50 12.19 12.37 -3.99
C LYS A 50 12.86 13.44 -3.16
N LYS A 51 13.41 14.44 -3.87
CA LYS A 51 14.00 15.67 -3.30
C LYS A 51 13.14 16.15 -2.13
N ARG A 52 13.71 16.12 -0.94
CA ARG A 52 13.07 16.71 0.26
C ARG A 52 13.33 18.19 0.22
N TRP A 53 12.35 18.97 0.62
CA TRP A 53 12.47 20.42 0.68
C TRP A 53 12.33 20.84 2.13
N PHE A 54 13.12 21.81 2.55
CA PHE A 54 12.90 22.50 3.81
C PHE A 54 12.60 23.97 3.52
N PHE A 55 11.63 24.52 4.24
CA PHE A 55 11.35 25.95 4.17
C PHE A 55 12.21 26.68 5.19
N THR A 56 12.98 27.66 4.73
CA THR A 56 13.68 28.62 5.59
C THR A 56 13.03 29.98 5.47
N THR A 57 12.84 30.66 6.59
CA THR A 57 12.34 32.04 6.60
C THR A 57 13.25 32.91 5.74
N ALA A 58 12.69 33.46 4.66
CA ALA A 58 13.39 34.39 3.78
C ALA A 58 13.31 35.81 4.34
N PHE A 59 12.17 36.16 4.93
CA PHE A 59 11.93 37.41 5.63
C PHE A 59 10.90 37.19 6.74
N TYR A 60 11.17 37.67 7.94
CA TYR A 60 10.27 37.58 9.09
C TYR A 60 9.83 38.97 9.54
N ASP A 61 8.53 39.24 9.50
CA ASP A 61 7.95 40.47 10.04
C ASP A 61 7.31 40.18 11.40
N ARG A 62 7.97 40.65 12.45
CA ARG A 62 7.57 40.45 13.86
C ARG A 62 6.26 41.15 14.21
N ILE A 63 5.88 42.17 13.47
CA ILE A 63 4.68 42.98 13.72
C ILE A 63 3.50 42.40 12.93
N ASN A 64 3.77 41.73 11.80
CA ASN A 64 2.76 41.13 10.96
C ASN A 64 3.23 39.78 10.39
N GLU A 65 3.09 38.72 11.18
CA GLU A 65 3.61 37.39 10.83
C GLU A 65 3.08 36.85 9.50
N ALA A 66 1.85 37.22 9.12
CA ALA A 66 1.23 36.82 7.85
C ALA A 66 1.96 37.36 6.61
N LYS A 67 2.79 38.40 6.74
CA LYS A 67 3.66 38.93 5.68
C LYS A 67 5.04 38.28 5.63
N SER A 68 5.34 37.37 6.55
CA SER A 68 6.59 36.62 6.52
C SER A 68 6.65 35.75 5.27
N THR A 69 7.82 35.69 4.66
CA THR A 69 8.03 34.91 3.43
C THR A 69 9.00 33.77 3.70
N TRP A 70 8.78 32.66 2.99
CA TRP A 70 9.54 31.43 3.15
C TRP A 70 10.21 31.09 1.82
N SER A 71 11.45 30.61 1.89
CA SER A 71 12.18 30.07 0.74
C SER A 71 12.26 28.56 0.85
N ALA A 72 11.86 27.85 -0.19
CA ALA A 72 12.04 26.41 -0.28
C ALA A 72 13.48 26.11 -0.73
N LYS A 73 14.21 25.31 0.04
CA LYS A 73 15.54 24.82 -0.31
C LYS A 73 15.52 23.30 -0.39
N GLU A 74 16.17 22.77 -1.41
CA GLU A 74 16.35 21.34 -1.56
C GLU A 74 17.31 20.83 -0.47
N TYR A 75 16.91 19.79 0.25
CA TYR A 75 17.74 19.11 1.22
C TYR A 75 18.79 18.29 0.49
N SER A 76 20.02 18.81 0.39
CA SER A 76 21.15 18.06 -0.18
C SER A 76 21.78 17.15 0.88
N SER A 77 22.00 15.88 0.51
CA SER A 77 22.66 14.87 1.34
C SER A 77 24.10 15.24 1.71
N GLU A 78 24.70 16.26 1.08
CA GLU A 78 26.08 16.70 1.38
C GLU A 78 26.24 17.34 2.77
N ARG A 79 25.15 17.77 3.42
CA ARG A 79 25.19 18.20 4.83
C ARG A 79 25.40 17.06 5.84
N SER A 80 25.30 15.79 5.43
CA SER A 80 25.51 14.64 6.35
C SER A 80 26.99 14.30 6.61
N LYS A 81 27.95 15.10 6.10
CA LYS A 81 29.38 14.87 6.37
C LYS A 81 29.80 15.19 7.82
N ASN A 82 28.95 15.83 8.62
CA ASN A 82 29.15 15.90 10.07
C ASN A 82 28.66 14.60 10.71
N LYS A 83 29.60 13.65 10.78
CA LYS A 83 29.54 12.39 11.52
C LYS A 83 29.08 12.66 12.96
N ASN A 84 27.87 12.19 13.29
CA ASN A 84 27.33 11.84 14.63
C ASN A 84 25.81 12.07 14.76
N THR A 85 25.15 12.55 13.70
CA THR A 85 23.68 12.60 13.65
C THR A 85 23.18 11.84 12.43
N ASP A 86 23.39 10.52 12.41
CA ASP A 86 22.51 9.61 11.65
C ASP A 86 21.13 9.66 12.31
N MET A 87 20.42 10.75 12.05
CA MET A 87 19.08 10.97 12.53
C MET A 87 18.12 10.23 11.61
N ASN A 88 17.68 9.09 12.15
CA ASN A 88 16.45 8.38 11.80
C ASN A 88 15.45 9.26 11.05
N VAL A 89 14.98 8.70 9.93
CA VAL A 89 14.00 9.25 8.98
C VAL A 89 12.63 9.58 9.60
N ASN A 90 12.46 9.45 10.92
CA ASN A 90 11.23 9.68 11.68
C ASN A 90 11.33 10.77 12.77
N ARG A 91 12.20 11.79 12.63
CA ARG A 91 12.07 12.97 13.51
C ARG A 91 10.93 13.87 13.04
N TYR A 92 9.73 13.57 13.52
CA TYR A 92 8.67 14.56 13.66
C TYR A 92 9.11 15.60 14.70
N PHE A 93 9.06 16.88 14.31
CA PHE A 93 9.14 18.10 15.14
C PHE A 93 10.10 18.09 16.35
N GLY A 94 11.36 18.47 16.11
CA GLY A 94 12.22 19.02 17.16
C GLY A 94 11.91 20.50 17.38
N LEU A 95 10.91 20.79 18.21
CA LEU A 95 10.36 22.12 18.50
C LEU A 95 11.30 23.12 19.21
N GLU A 96 12.58 22.81 19.42
CA GLU A 96 13.49 23.72 20.14
C GLU A 96 14.74 24.15 19.36
N SER A 97 14.99 23.65 18.15
CA SER A 97 16.18 24.09 17.38
C SER A 97 16.09 23.99 15.86
N ASP A 98 15.10 23.29 15.29
CA ASP A 98 14.98 23.10 13.85
C ASP A 98 13.52 23.32 13.41
N GLU A 99 13.08 24.58 13.35
CA GLU A 99 11.79 25.01 12.76
C GLU A 99 11.74 24.87 11.23
N ASN A 100 12.58 24.00 10.66
CA ASN A 100 12.60 23.76 9.23
C ASN A 100 11.38 22.90 8.89
N LEU A 101 10.37 23.51 8.26
CA LEU A 101 9.21 22.77 7.76
C LEU A 101 9.69 21.86 6.62
N ILE A 102 9.71 20.55 6.88
CA ILE A 102 10.09 19.54 5.89
C ILE A 102 8.86 19.18 5.06
N SER A 103 8.92 19.43 3.76
CA SER A 103 7.91 18.95 2.82
C SER A 103 8.41 17.69 2.12
N THR A 104 7.67 16.59 2.35
CA THR A 104 7.84 15.33 1.63
C THR A 104 6.78 15.26 0.54
N PRO A 105 7.17 15.21 -0.75
CA PRO A 105 6.20 15.08 -1.82
C PRO A 105 5.43 13.76 -1.67
N GLY A 106 4.11 13.86 -1.56
CA GLY A 106 3.19 12.73 -1.51
C GLY A 106 2.14 12.80 -2.61
N LYS A 107 1.35 11.73 -2.75
CA LYS A 107 0.13 11.72 -3.57
C LYS A 107 -0.96 10.98 -2.81
N TYR A 108 -2.19 11.48 -2.87
CA TYR A 108 -3.35 10.71 -2.45
C TYR A 108 -3.54 9.52 -3.39
N ARG A 109 -3.68 8.32 -2.80
CA ARG A 109 -3.82 7.05 -3.53
C ARG A 109 -4.67 6.07 -2.74
N PRO A 110 -5.21 5.05 -3.43
CA PRO A 110 -5.72 3.88 -2.74
C PRO A 110 -4.61 3.24 -1.89
N VAL A 111 -4.95 2.81 -0.68
CA VAL A 111 -4.10 2.09 0.25
C VAL A 111 -4.86 0.91 0.82
N LEU A 112 -4.19 -0.23 0.98
CA LEU A 112 -4.71 -1.43 1.62
C LEU A 112 -4.35 -1.40 3.11
N LEU A 113 -5.34 -1.47 4.00
CA LEU A 113 -5.15 -1.48 5.45
C LEU A 113 -4.67 -2.85 5.92
N LEU A 114 -3.55 -2.90 6.66
CA LEU A 114 -2.93 -4.15 7.09
C LEU A 114 -3.13 -4.42 8.57
N LYS A 115 -2.90 -3.40 9.39
CA LYS A 115 -2.99 -3.54 10.85
C LYS A 115 -3.19 -2.19 11.51
N TYR A 116 -4.11 -2.17 12.47
CA TYR A 116 -4.32 -1.02 13.34
C TYR A 116 -3.28 -1.01 14.47
N TYR A 117 -2.77 0.18 14.78
CA TYR A 117 -1.86 0.45 15.87
C TYR A 117 -2.36 1.66 16.65
N GLU A 118 -2.60 1.44 17.92
CA GLU A 118 -2.77 2.51 18.89
C GLU A 118 -1.45 2.68 19.65
N THR A 119 -0.95 3.91 19.70
CA THR A 119 0.30 4.18 20.39
C THR A 119 0.23 5.49 21.16
N ASP A 120 0.54 5.43 22.45
CA ASP A 120 0.51 6.54 23.39
C ASP A 120 1.89 7.18 23.59
N TRP A 121 2.88 6.78 22.78
CA TRP A 121 4.27 7.23 22.89
C TRP A 121 4.42 8.75 22.83
N TRP A 122 3.55 9.42 22.06
CA TRP A 122 3.52 10.87 21.93
C TRP A 122 2.73 11.55 23.06
N SER A 123 1.57 10.99 23.41
CA SER A 123 0.69 11.52 24.45
C SER A 123 -0.18 10.41 25.04
N LYS A 124 -0.10 10.25 26.37
CA LYS A 124 -0.99 9.36 27.13
C LYS A 124 -2.45 9.84 27.14
N THR A 125 -2.67 11.13 26.93
CA THR A 125 -4.00 11.74 26.95
C THR A 125 -4.67 11.68 25.57
N TYR A 126 -3.86 11.70 24.50
CA TYR A 126 -4.31 11.67 23.11
C TYR A 126 -3.50 10.61 22.35
N PRO A 127 -3.82 9.31 22.54
CA PRO A 127 -3.12 8.25 21.84
C PRO A 127 -3.23 8.45 20.32
N ASN A 128 -2.12 8.25 19.62
CA ASN A 128 -2.10 8.31 18.18
C ASN A 128 -2.62 6.99 17.61
N ASN A 129 -3.65 7.11 16.78
CA ASN A 129 -4.35 6.00 16.15
C ASN A 129 -3.92 5.93 14.70
N SER A 130 -3.12 4.93 14.37
CA SER A 130 -2.51 4.78 13.05
C SER A 130 -2.77 3.40 12.46
N TRP A 131 -2.70 3.32 11.14
CA TRP A 131 -2.77 2.08 10.39
C TRP A 131 -1.46 1.85 9.65
N LEU A 132 -0.98 0.61 9.68
CA LEU A 132 0.00 0.14 8.73
C LEU A 132 -0.70 -0.13 7.41
N CYS A 133 -0.22 0.48 6.34
CA CYS A 133 -0.89 0.49 5.05
C CYS A 133 0.07 0.12 3.93
N PHE A 134 -0.44 -0.59 2.92
CA PHE A 134 0.20 -0.76 1.61
C PHE A 134 -0.35 0.25 0.62
N PRO A 135 0.44 1.23 0.14
CA PRO A 135 0.03 2.05 -0.99
C PRO A 135 -0.15 1.21 -2.26
N ILE A 136 -1.23 1.49 -3.00
CA ILE A 136 -1.58 0.79 -4.23
C ILE A 136 -1.16 1.64 -5.44
N PHE A 137 -0.48 1.01 -6.38
CA PHE A 137 0.08 1.65 -7.57
C PHE A 137 -0.51 1.02 -8.83
N SER A 138 -1.25 1.80 -9.61
CA SER A 138 -1.76 1.30 -10.89
C SER A 138 -0.69 1.24 -11.98
N TYR A 139 -0.76 0.21 -12.82
CA TYR A 139 0.17 0.02 -13.94
C TYR A 139 -0.08 1.04 -15.05
N LYS A 140 0.81 2.02 -15.20
CA LYS A 140 0.71 3.03 -16.26
C LYS A 140 0.98 2.45 -17.66
N LYS A 141 0.07 2.71 -18.61
CA LYS A 141 0.18 2.29 -20.03
C LYS A 141 1.51 2.66 -20.67
N SER A 142 1.98 3.89 -20.44
CA SER A 142 3.22 4.41 -21.02
C SER A 142 4.51 3.84 -20.40
N ARG A 143 4.45 3.07 -19.31
CA ARG A 143 5.65 2.66 -18.55
C ARG A 143 5.81 1.15 -18.37
N HIS A 144 4.71 0.42 -18.32
CA HIS A 144 4.74 -1.02 -18.09
C HIS A 144 4.20 -1.71 -19.34
N ASN A 145 4.87 -2.73 -19.88
CA ASN A 145 4.33 -3.53 -20.99
C ASN A 145 3.44 -4.66 -20.45
N GLN A 146 2.86 -5.47 -21.35
CA GLN A 146 2.05 -6.65 -21.00
C GLN A 146 2.86 -7.65 -20.18
N GLU A 147 4.03 -8.04 -20.68
CA GLU A 147 4.92 -9.04 -20.07
C GLU A 147 5.22 -8.70 -18.61
N TYR A 148 5.52 -7.43 -18.32
CA TYR A 148 5.77 -6.97 -16.96
C TYR A 148 4.57 -7.18 -16.03
N VAL A 149 3.34 -6.94 -16.51
CA VAL A 149 2.13 -7.15 -15.71
C VAL A 149 1.84 -8.63 -15.54
N LEU A 150 2.06 -9.44 -16.58
CA LEU A 150 1.91 -10.90 -16.50
C LEU A 150 2.91 -11.52 -15.52
N GLU A 151 4.15 -11.03 -15.45
CA GLU A 151 5.14 -11.51 -14.47
C GLU A 151 4.77 -11.16 -13.03
N ASP A 152 4.28 -9.93 -12.78
CA ASP A 152 3.77 -9.57 -11.46
C ASP A 152 2.48 -10.39 -11.13
N MET A 153 1.65 -10.69 -12.13
CA MET A 153 0.43 -11.51 -11.97
C MET A 153 0.75 -12.97 -11.61
N LYS A 154 1.82 -13.54 -12.17
CA LYS A 154 2.40 -14.84 -11.81
C LYS A 154 3.08 -14.84 -10.44
N LEU A 155 3.10 -13.72 -9.72
CA LEU A 155 3.77 -13.60 -8.42
C LEU A 155 5.29 -13.91 -8.50
N ASN A 156 5.93 -13.62 -9.63
CA ASN A 156 7.36 -13.86 -9.83
C ASN A 156 8.23 -12.75 -9.22
N ASN A 157 7.67 -11.54 -9.01
CA ASN A 157 8.40 -10.46 -8.37
C ASN A 157 8.27 -10.54 -6.85
N PRO A 158 9.37 -10.70 -6.09
CA PRO A 158 9.31 -10.86 -4.63
C PRO A 158 8.87 -9.61 -3.85
N ASP A 159 9.04 -8.43 -4.46
CA ASP A 159 8.79 -7.14 -3.81
C ASP A 159 7.44 -6.53 -4.20
N ARG A 160 6.66 -7.24 -5.05
CA ARG A 160 5.41 -6.72 -5.62
C ARG A 160 4.33 -7.79 -5.66
N PHE A 161 3.17 -7.43 -5.12
CA PHE A 161 1.98 -8.27 -5.26
C PHE A 161 0.99 -7.62 -6.21
N TYR A 162 0.54 -8.38 -7.21
CA TYR A 162 -0.46 -7.96 -8.18
C TYR A 162 -1.87 -7.93 -7.55
N LEU A 163 -2.59 -6.84 -7.74
CA LEU A 163 -4.00 -6.70 -7.39
C LEU A 163 -4.84 -6.67 -8.66
N PRO A 164 -5.73 -7.67 -8.87
CA PRO A 164 -6.61 -7.68 -10.02
C PRO A 164 -7.61 -6.51 -9.93
N PRO A 165 -8.02 -5.91 -11.04
CA PRO A 165 -9.15 -4.99 -11.07
C PRO A 165 -10.48 -5.73 -11.05
N GLN A 166 -11.56 -5.03 -10.68
CA GLN A 166 -12.92 -5.52 -10.83
C GLN A 166 -13.61 -4.81 -11.99
N TYR A 167 -14.14 -5.59 -12.94
CA TYR A 167 -14.83 -5.05 -14.12
C TYR A 167 -16.32 -5.31 -14.13
N ASN A 168 -16.80 -6.22 -13.28
CA ASN A 168 -18.24 -6.30 -13.06
C ASN A 168 -18.65 -5.07 -12.22
N PRO A 169 -19.46 -4.14 -12.77
CA PRO A 169 -19.88 -2.95 -12.04
C PRO A 169 -20.74 -3.27 -10.80
N GLU A 170 -21.30 -4.48 -10.73
CA GLU A 170 -22.09 -4.96 -9.58
C GLU A 170 -21.19 -5.46 -8.42
N LEU A 171 -19.90 -5.71 -8.70
CA LEU A 171 -18.92 -6.21 -7.74
C LEU A 171 -17.97 -5.08 -7.30
N PRO A 172 -17.44 -5.15 -6.06
CA PRO A 172 -16.49 -4.16 -5.58
C PRO A 172 -15.09 -4.43 -6.16
N GLY A 173 -14.27 -3.39 -6.23
CA GLY A 173 -12.84 -3.56 -6.49
C GLY A 173 -12.18 -2.34 -7.09
N LEU A 174 -10.93 -2.54 -7.50
CA LEU A 174 -10.15 -1.50 -8.17
C LEU A 174 -10.56 -1.37 -9.65
N ASN A 175 -10.64 -0.14 -10.14
CA ASN A 175 -10.94 0.13 -11.55
C ASN A 175 -9.75 -0.14 -12.49
N GLU A 176 -8.52 -0.19 -11.96
CA GLU A 176 -7.28 -0.36 -12.71
C GLU A 176 -6.44 -1.50 -12.12
N GLU A 177 -5.77 -2.25 -12.98
CA GLU A 177 -4.75 -3.21 -12.56
C GLU A 177 -3.67 -2.49 -11.77
N SER A 178 -3.33 -3.06 -10.61
CA SER A 178 -2.48 -2.39 -9.65
C SER A 178 -1.54 -3.37 -8.96
N SER A 179 -0.59 -2.84 -8.21
CA SER A 179 0.22 -3.61 -7.28
C SER A 179 0.46 -2.86 -5.98
N VAL A 180 0.75 -3.63 -4.95
CA VAL A 180 1.34 -3.14 -3.71
C VAL A 180 2.82 -3.49 -3.70
N LEU A 181 3.62 -2.60 -3.10
CA LEU A 181 5.07 -2.73 -3.07
C LEU A 181 5.54 -2.88 -1.62
N LEU A 182 6.36 -3.89 -1.34
CA LEU A 182 6.86 -4.17 0.00
C LEU A 182 7.55 -2.96 0.63
N HIS A 183 8.48 -2.35 -0.11
CA HIS A 183 9.28 -1.21 0.35
C HIS A 183 8.47 0.09 0.50
N SER A 184 7.18 0.09 0.15
CA SER A 184 6.31 1.27 0.26
C SER A 184 5.36 1.20 1.45
N ILE A 185 5.46 0.19 2.33
CA ILE A 185 4.65 0.12 3.56
C ILE A 185 4.84 1.39 4.40
N GLN A 186 3.74 1.96 4.86
CA GLN A 186 3.73 3.21 5.62
C GLN A 186 2.74 3.16 6.78
N PHE A 187 3.08 3.87 7.86
CA PHE A 187 2.12 4.19 8.91
C PHE A 187 1.35 5.45 8.54
N ILE A 188 0.02 5.39 8.59
CA ILE A 188 -0.88 6.49 8.26
C ILE A 188 -1.84 6.70 9.41
N GLU A 189 -1.95 7.93 9.93
CA GLU A 189 -2.92 8.23 10.98
C GLU A 189 -4.35 8.04 10.48
N LYS A 190 -5.24 7.54 11.35
CA LYS A 190 -6.66 7.28 11.04
C LYS A 190 -7.37 8.51 10.47
N THR A 191 -6.96 9.71 10.87
CA THR A 191 -7.48 11.01 10.41
C THR A 191 -7.22 11.30 8.94
N TYR A 192 -6.21 10.65 8.33
CA TYR A 192 -5.86 10.81 6.91
C TYR A 192 -6.41 9.68 6.02
N LEU A 193 -7.21 8.77 6.58
CA LEU A 193 -7.85 7.67 5.86
C LEU A 193 -9.26 8.07 5.44
N TYR A 194 -9.48 8.13 4.13
CA TYR A 194 -10.77 8.45 3.54
C TYR A 194 -11.35 7.21 2.86
N PRO A 195 -12.69 7.06 2.79
CA PRO A 195 -13.30 6.05 1.94
C PRO A 195 -12.78 6.18 0.51
N LEU A 196 -12.49 5.06 -0.16
CA LEU A 196 -12.20 5.10 -1.59
C LEU A 196 -13.53 5.28 -2.33
N GLU A 197 -13.65 6.33 -3.13
CA GLU A 197 -14.83 6.54 -3.97
C GLU A 197 -14.85 5.50 -5.11
N CYS A 198 -15.59 4.41 -4.95
CA CYS A 198 -15.85 3.42 -6.01
C CYS A 198 -17.36 3.28 -6.25
N CYS A 199 -17.76 3.35 -7.53
CA CYS A 199 -19.08 3.07 -8.12
C CYS A 199 -20.35 3.50 -7.34
N LEU A 200 -21.05 4.48 -7.91
CA LEU A 200 -22.37 4.97 -7.49
C LEU A 200 -23.48 4.19 -8.18
N ASP A 201 -24.28 3.47 -7.40
CA ASP A 201 -25.74 3.53 -7.54
C ASP A 201 -26.27 4.16 -6.24
N ASN A 202 -26.92 5.32 -6.35
CA ASN A 202 -27.71 5.96 -5.27
C ASN A 202 -26.98 6.70 -4.13
N LYS A 203 -25.88 7.43 -4.38
CA LYS A 203 -25.28 8.42 -3.43
C LYS A 203 -24.75 7.87 -2.10
N GLU A 204 -24.69 6.56 -1.91
CA GLU A 204 -24.02 5.94 -0.77
C GLU A 204 -22.67 5.38 -1.21
N TYR A 205 -21.58 5.86 -0.61
CA TYR A 205 -20.25 5.29 -0.79
C TYR A 205 -20.23 3.91 -0.15
N LYS A 206 -20.21 2.85 -0.96
CA LYS A 206 -20.01 1.50 -0.45
C LYS A 206 -18.53 1.22 -0.29
N HIS A 207 -18.16 0.78 0.89
CA HIS A 207 -16.80 0.42 1.22
C HIS A 207 -16.55 -1.02 0.78
N PHE A 208 -15.30 -1.37 0.53
CA PHE A 208 -14.92 -2.74 0.20
C PHE A 208 -13.53 -3.07 0.74
N LYS A 209 -13.26 -4.37 0.83
CA LYS A 209 -11.97 -4.93 1.21
C LYS A 209 -11.56 -6.01 0.22
N ILE A 210 -10.31 -6.44 0.30
CA ILE A 210 -9.94 -7.75 -0.23
C ILE A 210 -10.43 -8.85 0.71
N SER A 211 -10.77 -10.02 0.16
CA SER A 211 -11.20 -11.17 0.96
C SER A 211 -10.10 -11.66 1.90
N GLU A 212 -10.46 -12.42 2.94
CA GLU A 212 -9.48 -12.93 3.90
C GLU A 212 -8.42 -13.82 3.22
N LYS A 213 -8.82 -14.67 2.27
CA LYS A 213 -7.90 -15.49 1.46
C LYS A 213 -6.97 -14.61 0.63
N ALA A 214 -7.50 -13.60 -0.05
CA ALA A 214 -6.68 -12.67 -0.83
C ALA A 214 -5.67 -11.93 0.06
N LEU A 215 -6.07 -11.50 1.26
CA LEU A 215 -5.18 -10.87 2.22
C LEU A 215 -4.07 -11.82 2.71
N LYS A 216 -4.40 -13.07 3.01
CA LYS A 216 -3.42 -14.11 3.36
C LYS A 216 -2.40 -14.31 2.23
N LEU A 217 -2.86 -14.40 0.98
CA LEU A 217 -1.97 -14.49 -0.19
C LEU A 217 -1.01 -13.30 -0.29
N VAL A 218 -1.51 -12.06 -0.09
CA VAL A 218 -0.68 -10.84 -0.08
C VAL A 218 0.41 -10.93 0.99
N PHE A 219 0.04 -11.26 2.23
CA PHE A 219 1.00 -11.35 3.33
C PHE A 219 2.01 -12.47 3.10
N PHE A 220 1.53 -13.67 2.73
CA PHE A 220 2.37 -14.84 2.53
C PHE A 220 3.40 -14.61 1.42
N HIS A 221 2.99 -13.98 0.31
CA HIS A 221 3.90 -13.58 -0.76
C HIS A 221 5.10 -12.79 -0.22
N PHE A 222 4.86 -11.72 0.56
CA PHE A 222 5.95 -10.91 1.08
C PHE A 222 6.75 -11.61 2.18
N ILE A 223 6.07 -12.32 3.07
CA ILE A 223 6.71 -13.03 4.18
C ILE A 223 7.66 -14.11 3.65
N LYS A 224 7.23 -14.88 2.65
CA LYS A 224 8.04 -15.89 1.97
C LYS A 224 9.26 -15.28 1.29
N ASN A 225 9.05 -14.21 0.52
CA ASN A 225 10.09 -13.59 -0.28
C ASN A 225 11.10 -12.75 0.54
N THR A 226 10.69 -12.24 1.71
CA THR A 226 11.60 -11.52 2.64
C THR A 226 12.43 -12.44 3.51
N ASN A 227 12.20 -13.76 3.46
CA ASN A 227 12.80 -14.74 4.36
C ASN A 227 12.54 -14.44 5.85
N ILE A 228 11.52 -13.64 6.19
CA ILE A 228 11.18 -13.34 7.59
C ILE A 228 10.81 -14.64 8.33
N LEU A 229 10.08 -15.55 7.70
CA LEU A 229 9.78 -16.87 8.31
C LEU A 229 11.04 -17.66 8.63
N ASN A 230 12.11 -17.52 7.82
CA ASN A 230 13.36 -18.22 8.08
C ASN A 230 14.07 -17.77 9.35
N ILE A 231 13.75 -16.56 9.83
CA ILE A 231 14.27 -15.98 11.08
C ILE A 231 13.48 -16.52 12.29
N PHE A 232 12.18 -16.79 12.13
CA PHE A 232 11.27 -17.10 13.24
C PHE A 232 10.84 -18.57 13.34
N LEU A 233 10.98 -19.37 12.28
CA LEU A 233 10.60 -20.79 12.27
C LEU A 233 11.80 -21.72 12.33
N ASP A 234 11.66 -22.81 13.07
CA ASP A 234 12.68 -23.85 13.19
C ASP A 234 12.67 -24.79 11.96
N ARG A 235 13.79 -25.46 11.64
CA ARG A 235 13.96 -26.20 10.36
C ARG A 235 12.86 -27.22 10.03
N LYS A 236 12.25 -27.85 11.05
CA LYS A 236 11.17 -28.85 10.86
C LYS A 236 9.79 -28.24 10.60
N GLU A 237 9.57 -27.00 11.03
CA GLU A 237 8.33 -26.25 10.77
C GLU A 237 8.33 -25.69 9.34
N LYS A 238 9.51 -25.46 8.75
CA LYS A 238 9.69 -24.94 7.38
C LYS A 238 9.14 -25.83 6.29
N GLU A 239 9.15 -27.16 6.48
CA GLU A 239 8.77 -28.15 5.46
C GLU A 239 7.29 -28.57 5.53
N ASN A 240 6.59 -28.25 6.62
CA ASN A 240 5.23 -28.75 6.91
C ASN A 240 4.14 -27.66 6.92
N HIS A 241 4.43 -26.45 6.44
CA HIS A 241 3.40 -25.42 6.33
C HIS A 241 2.48 -25.71 5.15
N GLU A 242 1.26 -26.15 5.42
CA GLU A 242 0.16 -26.29 4.45
C GLU A 242 0.02 -25.01 3.58
N GLU A 243 0.24 -23.83 4.17
CA GLU A 243 0.23 -22.52 3.50
C GLU A 243 1.28 -22.39 2.37
N ASN A 244 2.44 -23.05 2.50
CA ASN A 244 3.47 -23.07 1.44
C ASN A 244 2.98 -23.87 0.22
N ASN A 245 2.24 -24.96 0.47
CA ASN A 245 1.68 -25.78 -0.60
C ASN A 245 0.54 -25.03 -1.30
N GLU A 246 -0.35 -24.37 -0.55
CA GLU A 246 -1.44 -23.58 -1.13
C GLU A 246 -0.95 -22.42 -2.00
N TYR A 247 0.09 -21.69 -1.54
CA TYR A 247 0.66 -20.60 -2.32
C TYR A 247 1.33 -21.07 -3.61
N GLU A 248 2.11 -22.16 -3.56
CA GLU A 248 2.73 -22.72 -4.76
C GLU A 248 1.70 -23.29 -5.72
N LEU A 249 0.66 -23.97 -5.21
CA LEU A 249 -0.47 -24.42 -6.02
C LEU A 249 -1.18 -23.23 -6.68
N PHE A 250 -1.47 -22.17 -5.93
CA PHE A 250 -2.08 -20.95 -6.47
C PHE A 250 -1.23 -20.36 -7.60
N LYS A 251 0.08 -20.26 -7.39
CA LYS A 251 1.03 -19.77 -8.40
C LYS A 251 1.05 -20.66 -9.64
N MET A 252 1.12 -21.98 -9.47
CA MET A 252 1.08 -22.96 -10.56
C MET A 252 -0.22 -22.85 -11.37
N TYR A 253 -1.37 -22.71 -10.72
CA TYR A 253 -2.65 -22.51 -11.41
C TYR A 253 -2.67 -21.21 -12.23
N ILE A 254 -2.10 -20.13 -11.72
CA ILE A 254 -1.95 -18.90 -12.50
C ILE A 254 -1.09 -19.14 -13.74
N GLU A 255 0.07 -19.77 -13.56
CA GLU A 255 1.00 -20.04 -14.66
C GLU A 255 0.38 -20.96 -15.72
N ASP A 256 -0.33 -22.00 -15.32
CA ASP A 256 -0.97 -22.94 -16.23
C ASP A 256 -2.11 -22.28 -17.00
N LEU A 257 -2.98 -21.53 -16.33
CA LEU A 257 -4.05 -20.83 -17.03
C LEU A 257 -3.50 -19.77 -17.98
N LEU A 258 -2.42 -19.06 -17.62
CA LEU A 258 -1.81 -18.08 -18.52
C LEU A 258 -1.25 -18.71 -19.81
N LYS A 259 -0.79 -19.97 -19.78
CA LYS A 259 -0.39 -20.71 -21.00
C LYS A 259 -1.56 -20.96 -21.96
N GLU A 260 -2.79 -21.01 -21.46
CA GLU A 260 -3.99 -21.18 -22.30
C GLU A 260 -4.37 -19.89 -23.05
N TYR A 261 -3.78 -18.75 -22.68
CA TYR A 261 -4.03 -17.44 -23.28
C TYR A 261 -2.89 -16.96 -24.20
N ASP A 262 -1.80 -17.72 -24.33
CA ASP A 262 -0.71 -17.52 -25.30
C ASP A 262 -1.01 -18.25 -26.63
#